data_AF-A0A7W0NL43-F1
#
_entry.id   AF-A0A7W0NL43-F1
#
_cell.length_a   1.000
_cell.length_b   1.000
_cell.length_c   1.000
_cell.angle_alpha   90.00
_cell.angle_beta   90.00
_cell.angle_gamma   90.00
#
_symmetry.space_group_name_H-M   'P 1'
#
loop_
_entity.id
_entity.type
_entity.pdbx_description
1 polymer ?
#
loop_
_entity_poly.entity_id
_entity_poly.type
_entity_poly.pdbx_seq_one_letter_code
_entity_poly.pdbx_strand_id
1 'polypeptide(L)'
;MVRRILFTSVAFAPLVVLIHYVFHPSETVDFALAAAALVPLAWLIGEATEHAAEHTGPGIGGFLNATFGNAPELIIALLAVNAGLTEVVRGSLTGSVIGNLLLVLGFSLIFGGRGEIDRQSSFLALGLVAVATLLLLIPSIPGWEGDPERDSLAKLSIPVSIALLVAYLGLTWYSLRRHRALHIASDAEIKGWSLRFALLILGLATVVTALVAEILVAALDTFAEQVGLTEFFVAAVIVAIVGNAAEHGGAVVVAARGKIKLAAEIALASSAQVAVFLIPAVALIAWLIDPLALAFREVEIITLGLSVAVTAALLADGRSSRLKGVVLVLVYVGVAVSFFLVGDR
;
A
#
# COMPACT_ATOMS: atom_id res chain seq x y z
N MET A 1 11.55 -19.64 -13.83
CA MET A 1 10.25 -19.33 -14.47
C MET A 1 9.72 -17.97 -14.04
N VAL A 2 9.56 -17.70 -12.74
CA VAL A 2 9.06 -16.42 -12.18
C VAL A 2 9.87 -15.19 -12.62
N ARG A 3 11.21 -15.21 -12.52
CA ARG A 3 12.07 -14.11 -13.03
C ARG A 3 11.87 -13.81 -14.51
N ARG A 4 11.64 -14.84 -15.33
CA ARG A 4 11.48 -14.67 -16.80
C ARG A 4 10.12 -14.06 -17.14
N ILE A 5 9.06 -14.42 -16.40
CA ILE A 5 7.74 -13.80 -16.51
C ILE A 5 7.83 -12.34 -16.07
N LEU A 6 8.47 -12.05 -14.94
CA LEU A 6 8.64 -10.69 -14.43
C LEU A 6 9.40 -9.77 -15.38
N PHE A 7 10.55 -10.21 -15.94
CA PHE A 7 11.25 -9.41 -16.95
C PHE A 7 10.42 -9.16 -18.22
N THR A 8 9.60 -10.13 -18.62
CA THR A 8 8.67 -9.96 -19.76
C THR A 8 7.54 -8.98 -19.40
N SER A 9 7.06 -9.02 -18.15
CA SER A 9 6.03 -8.14 -17.62
C SER A 9 6.54 -6.72 -17.35
N VAL A 10 7.82 -6.50 -17.08
CA VAL A 10 8.42 -5.16 -17.01
C VAL A 10 8.51 -4.52 -18.39
N ALA A 11 8.80 -5.30 -19.44
CA ALA A 11 8.78 -4.82 -20.83
C ALA A 11 7.36 -4.46 -21.32
N PHE A 12 6.32 -4.92 -20.63
CA PHE A 12 4.93 -4.58 -20.93
C PHE A 12 4.62 -3.10 -20.62
N ALA A 13 5.23 -2.52 -19.59
CA ALA A 13 4.92 -1.13 -19.21
C ALA A 13 5.31 -0.08 -20.28
N PRO A 14 6.53 -0.10 -20.87
CA PRO A 14 6.83 0.77 -22.01
C PRO A 14 5.92 0.53 -23.22
N LEU A 15 5.42 -0.70 -23.40
CA LEU A 15 4.47 -1.01 -24.46
C LEU A 15 3.10 -0.38 -24.18
N VAL A 16 2.63 -0.35 -22.93
CA VAL A 16 1.38 0.35 -22.57
C VAL A 16 1.49 1.84 -22.86
N VAL A 17 2.61 2.47 -22.49
CA VAL A 17 2.88 3.88 -22.82
C VAL A 17 2.87 4.10 -24.34
N LEU A 18 3.51 3.21 -25.11
CA LEU A 18 3.49 3.27 -26.57
C LEU A 18 2.08 3.09 -27.13
N ILE A 19 1.30 2.16 -26.57
CA ILE A 19 -0.07 1.87 -27.01
C ILE A 19 -0.94 3.11 -26.85
N HIS A 20 -0.86 3.75 -25.69
CA HIS A 20 -1.59 4.98 -25.38
C HIS A 20 -1.29 6.09 -26.40
N TYR A 21 -0.01 6.44 -26.61
CA TYR A 21 0.36 7.56 -27.48
C TYR A 21 0.27 7.28 -28.98
N VAL A 22 0.30 6.01 -29.42
CA VAL A 22 0.27 5.68 -30.85
C VAL A 22 -1.13 5.27 -31.30
N PHE A 23 -1.79 4.40 -30.54
CA PHE A 23 -3.03 3.77 -30.96
C PHE A 23 -4.28 4.42 -30.35
N HIS A 24 -4.13 5.23 -29.29
CA HIS A 24 -5.22 5.96 -28.64
C HIS A 24 -6.44 5.06 -28.39
N PRO A 25 -6.28 3.94 -27.64
CA PRO A 25 -7.39 3.04 -27.35
C PRO A 25 -8.44 3.74 -26.47
N SER A 26 -9.56 3.07 -26.20
CA SER A 26 -10.53 3.62 -25.25
C SER A 26 -9.95 3.70 -23.84
N GLU A 27 -10.39 4.68 -23.06
CA GLU A 27 -9.90 4.89 -21.69
C GLU A 27 -10.10 3.65 -20.80
N THR A 28 -11.18 2.91 -20.97
CA THR A 28 -11.39 1.62 -20.29
C THR A 28 -10.28 0.59 -20.59
N VAL A 29 -9.78 0.56 -21.83
CA VAL A 29 -8.67 -0.30 -22.21
C VAL A 29 -7.37 0.25 -21.64
N ASP A 30 -7.15 1.56 -21.70
CA ASP A 30 -5.97 2.21 -21.09
C ASP A 30 -5.90 1.95 -19.58
N PHE A 31 -7.02 2.07 -18.86
CA PHE A 31 -7.10 1.75 -17.43
C PHE A 31 -6.71 0.29 -17.16
N ALA A 32 -7.28 -0.66 -17.92
CA ALA A 32 -6.99 -2.08 -17.75
C ALA A 32 -5.53 -2.42 -18.05
N LEU A 33 -4.96 -1.85 -19.12
CA LEU A 33 -3.57 -2.04 -19.51
C LEU A 33 -2.62 -1.41 -18.47
N ALA A 34 -2.91 -0.19 -18.03
CA ALA A 34 -2.12 0.53 -17.04
C ALA A 34 -2.12 -0.20 -15.68
N ALA A 35 -3.30 -0.62 -15.20
CA ALA A 35 -3.44 -1.42 -13.99
C ALA A 35 -2.61 -2.71 -14.07
N ALA A 36 -2.67 -3.42 -15.20
CA ALA A 36 -1.88 -4.63 -15.41
C ALA A 36 -0.36 -4.37 -15.48
N ALA A 37 0.05 -3.23 -16.04
CA ALA A 37 1.46 -2.84 -16.15
C ALA A 37 2.07 -2.34 -14.83
N LEU A 38 1.26 -1.75 -13.94
CA LEU A 38 1.71 -1.30 -12.62
C LEU A 38 2.12 -2.47 -11.72
N VAL A 39 1.46 -3.63 -11.84
CA VAL A 39 1.77 -4.81 -11.01
C VAL A 39 3.24 -5.28 -11.12
N PRO A 40 3.80 -5.57 -12.30
CA PRO A 40 5.21 -5.95 -12.41
C PRO A 40 6.19 -4.80 -12.11
N LEU A 41 5.79 -3.54 -12.33
CA LEU A 41 6.63 -2.38 -12.03
C LEU A 41 6.80 -2.16 -10.53
N ALA A 42 5.71 -2.23 -9.77
CA ALA A 42 5.74 -2.09 -8.32
C ALA A 42 6.55 -3.22 -7.67
N TRP A 43 6.45 -4.45 -8.18
CA TRP A 43 7.36 -5.53 -7.78
C TRP A 43 8.84 -5.21 -8.07
N LEU A 44 9.15 -4.68 -9.26
CA LEU A 44 10.51 -4.32 -9.64
C LEU A 44 11.09 -3.21 -8.77
N ILE A 45 10.28 -2.21 -8.43
CA ILE A 45 10.63 -1.15 -7.50
C ILE A 45 10.94 -1.74 -6.11
N GLY A 46 10.11 -2.65 -5.61
CA GLY A 46 10.34 -3.34 -4.34
C GLY A 46 11.67 -4.11 -4.31
N GLU A 47 11.94 -4.94 -5.31
CA GLU A 47 13.19 -5.72 -5.42
C GLU A 47 14.43 -4.80 -5.55
N ALA A 48 14.33 -3.73 -6.36
CA ALA A 48 15.42 -2.76 -6.51
C ALA A 48 15.69 -2.02 -5.19
N THR A 49 14.63 -1.70 -4.44
CA THR A 49 14.71 -1.05 -3.14
C THR A 49 15.34 -1.95 -2.10
N GLU A 50 14.95 -3.23 -2.03
CA GLU A 50 15.53 -4.21 -1.12
C GLU A 50 17.03 -4.37 -1.39
N HIS A 51 17.44 -4.55 -2.65
CA HIS A 51 18.86 -4.62 -3.00
C HIS A 51 19.64 -3.33 -2.72
N ALA A 52 19.03 -2.15 -2.90
CA ALA A 52 19.68 -0.89 -2.51
C ALA A 52 19.81 -0.77 -0.98
N ALA A 53 18.81 -1.24 -0.22
CA ALA A 53 18.80 -1.22 1.24
C ALA A 53 19.90 -2.13 1.85
N GLU A 54 20.16 -3.29 1.25
CA GLU A 54 21.24 -4.21 1.65
C GLU A 54 22.63 -3.54 1.64
N HIS A 55 22.85 -2.56 0.76
CA HIS A 55 24.14 -1.88 0.59
C HIS A 55 24.29 -0.61 1.44
N THR A 56 23.21 -0.08 2.00
CA THR A 56 23.18 1.26 2.64
C THR A 56 23.09 1.20 4.16
N GLY A 57 23.01 -0.01 4.71
CA GLY A 57 22.95 -0.27 6.15
C GLY A 57 21.54 -0.07 6.74
N PRO A 58 21.32 -0.48 8.01
CA PRO A 58 19.96 -0.62 8.55
C PRO A 58 19.14 0.68 8.59
N GLY A 59 19.78 1.83 8.83
CA GLY A 59 19.09 3.12 8.90
C GLY A 59 18.64 3.64 7.55
N ILE A 60 19.59 3.83 6.62
CA ILE A 60 19.29 4.33 5.27
C ILE A 60 18.48 3.30 4.48
N GLY A 61 18.79 2.01 4.63
CA GLY A 61 18.02 0.94 3.99
C GLY A 61 16.57 0.88 4.47
N GLY A 62 16.32 1.07 5.77
CA GLY A 62 14.96 1.19 6.30
C GLY A 62 14.20 2.38 5.72
N PHE A 63 14.86 3.54 5.58
CA PHE A 63 14.27 4.73 4.97
C PHE A 63 13.97 4.54 3.47
N LEU A 64 14.91 3.94 2.72
CA LEU A 64 14.72 3.60 1.32
C LEU A 64 13.54 2.66 1.15
N ASN A 65 13.46 1.61 1.98
CA ASN A 65 12.35 0.66 1.92
C ASN A 65 11.00 1.29 2.22
N ALA A 66 10.93 2.14 3.25
CA ALA A 66 9.70 2.86 3.58
C ALA A 66 9.21 3.76 2.44
N THR A 67 10.14 4.50 1.83
CA THR A 67 9.83 5.50 0.81
C THR A 67 9.57 4.87 -0.54
N PHE A 68 10.51 4.07 -1.03
CA PHE A 68 10.46 3.52 -2.38
C PHE A 68 9.66 2.22 -2.48
N GLY A 69 9.52 1.45 -1.39
CA GLY A 69 8.60 0.30 -1.37
C GLY A 69 7.18 0.74 -1.74
N ASN A 70 6.71 1.81 -1.10
CA ASN A 70 5.40 2.41 -1.33
C ASN A 70 5.41 3.48 -2.45
N ALA A 71 6.45 3.56 -3.29
CA ALA A 71 6.52 4.57 -4.35
C ALA A 71 5.38 4.49 -5.37
N PRO A 72 4.94 3.31 -5.84
CA PRO A 72 3.83 3.21 -6.78
C PRO A 72 2.55 3.88 -6.24
N GLU A 73 2.18 3.57 -5.01
CA GLU A 73 1.03 4.12 -4.32
C GLU A 73 1.19 5.63 -4.09
N LEU A 74 2.39 6.07 -3.67
CA LEU A 74 2.71 7.50 -3.52
C LEU A 74 2.54 8.26 -4.84
N ILE A 75 3.04 7.70 -5.95
CA ILE A 75 2.96 8.32 -7.27
C ILE A 75 1.50 8.40 -7.74
N ILE A 76 0.75 7.30 -7.65
CA ILE A 76 -0.67 7.27 -8.02
C ILE A 76 -1.45 8.29 -7.19
N ALA A 77 -1.21 8.34 -5.87
CA ALA A 77 -1.86 9.29 -4.98
C ALA A 77 -1.54 10.74 -5.34
N LEU A 78 -0.28 11.09 -5.60
CA LEU A 78 0.09 12.47 -5.93
C LEU A 78 -0.43 12.91 -7.32
N LEU A 79 -0.47 12.00 -8.28
CA LEU A 79 -1.08 12.26 -9.59
C LEU A 79 -2.60 12.45 -9.47
N ALA A 80 -3.26 11.64 -8.64
CA ALA A 80 -4.68 11.79 -8.35
C ALA A 80 -4.98 13.10 -7.59
N VAL A 81 -4.12 13.53 -6.66
CA VAL A 81 -4.21 14.87 -6.04
C VAL A 81 -4.12 15.95 -7.11
N ASN A 82 -3.15 15.87 -8.02
CA ASN A 82 -2.97 16.85 -9.10
C ASN A 82 -4.17 16.89 -10.07
N ALA A 83 -4.88 15.77 -10.21
CA ALA A 83 -6.10 15.67 -11.00
C ALA A 83 -7.37 16.11 -10.25
N GLY A 84 -7.26 16.53 -8.98
CA GLY A 84 -8.41 16.89 -8.14
C GLY A 84 -9.22 15.70 -7.62
N LEU A 85 -8.74 14.46 -7.81
CA LEU A 85 -9.43 13.23 -7.43
C LEU A 85 -9.17 12.88 -5.96
N THR A 86 -9.51 13.77 -5.03
CA THR A 86 -9.14 13.59 -3.61
C THR A 86 -9.83 12.37 -2.97
N GLU A 87 -11.01 12.01 -3.47
CA GLU A 87 -11.75 10.80 -3.10
C GLU A 87 -11.00 9.52 -3.47
N VAL A 88 -10.47 9.48 -4.69
CA VAL A 88 -9.63 8.38 -5.19
C VAL A 88 -8.38 8.23 -4.34
N VAL A 89 -7.76 9.35 -3.93
CA VAL A 89 -6.58 9.33 -3.06
C VAL A 89 -6.91 8.71 -1.71
N ARG A 90 -7.95 9.18 -1.04
CA ARG A 90 -8.35 8.64 0.28
C ARG A 90 -8.74 7.17 0.19
N GLY A 91 -9.58 6.83 -0.79
CA GLY A 91 -10.06 5.47 -1.02
C GLY A 91 -8.93 4.50 -1.31
N SER A 92 -8.00 4.83 -2.21
CA SER A 92 -6.86 3.95 -2.54
C SER A 92 -5.92 3.75 -1.35
N LEU A 93 -5.67 4.77 -0.52
CA LEU A 93 -4.86 4.66 0.68
C LEU A 93 -5.51 3.79 1.77
N THR A 94 -6.80 3.98 2.05
CA THR A 94 -7.52 3.14 3.03
C THR A 94 -7.69 1.72 2.54
N GLY A 95 -8.03 1.57 1.26
CA GLY A 95 -8.07 0.31 0.54
C GLY A 95 -6.75 -0.46 0.60
N SER A 96 -5.62 0.23 0.49
CA SER A 96 -4.29 -0.40 0.60
C SER A 96 -4.07 -0.99 1.99
N VAL A 97 -4.33 -0.22 3.06
CA VAL A 97 -4.19 -0.73 4.45
C VAL A 97 -5.08 -1.95 4.69
N ILE A 98 -6.35 -1.87 4.31
CA ILE A 98 -7.35 -2.94 4.48
C ILE A 98 -6.96 -4.16 3.63
N GLY A 99 -6.52 -3.95 2.40
CA GLY A 99 -6.07 -5.00 1.49
C GLY A 99 -4.89 -5.78 2.07
N ASN A 100 -3.93 -5.10 2.70
CA ASN A 100 -2.79 -5.78 3.33
C ASN A 100 -3.22 -6.55 4.59
N LEU A 101 -4.09 -5.97 5.43
CA LEU A 101 -4.58 -6.62 6.65
C LEU A 101 -5.46 -7.84 6.39
N LEU A 102 -6.35 -7.77 5.40
CA LEU A 102 -7.37 -8.78 5.18
C LEU A 102 -7.04 -9.67 3.98
N LEU A 103 -6.71 -9.10 2.83
CA LEU A 103 -6.54 -9.84 1.58
C LEU A 103 -5.16 -10.52 1.51
N VAL A 104 -4.08 -9.75 1.63
CA VAL A 104 -2.70 -10.28 1.53
C VAL A 104 -2.40 -11.22 2.70
N LEU A 105 -2.71 -10.81 3.93
CA LEU A 105 -2.58 -11.69 5.08
C LEU A 105 -3.51 -12.89 4.97
N GLY A 106 -4.76 -12.71 4.55
CA GLY A 106 -5.74 -13.79 4.38
C GLY A 106 -5.25 -14.87 3.43
N PHE A 107 -4.79 -14.49 2.24
CA PHE A 107 -4.16 -15.43 1.30
C PHE A 107 -2.88 -16.05 1.85
N SER A 108 -2.04 -15.28 2.56
CA SER A 108 -0.85 -15.81 3.22
C SER A 108 -1.20 -16.92 4.22
N LEU A 109 -2.26 -16.75 5.03
CA LEU A 109 -2.70 -17.79 5.97
C LEU A 109 -3.33 -19.00 5.26
N ILE A 110 -4.06 -18.80 4.15
CA ILE A 110 -4.65 -19.88 3.34
C ILE A 110 -3.55 -20.76 2.72
N PHE A 111 -2.57 -20.14 2.06
CA PHE A 111 -1.53 -20.86 1.34
C PHE A 111 -0.38 -21.31 2.24
N GLY A 112 -0.09 -20.59 3.33
CA GLY A 112 0.94 -20.97 4.30
C GLY A 112 0.50 -22.04 5.30
N GLY A 113 -0.80 -22.18 5.56
CA GLY A 113 -1.32 -23.26 6.42
C GLY A 113 -1.15 -23.00 7.91
N ARG A 114 -0.71 -24.02 8.66
CA ARG A 114 -0.51 -23.94 10.12
C ARG A 114 0.95 -23.61 10.44
N GLY A 115 1.15 -22.69 11.37
CA GLY A 115 2.46 -22.30 11.87
C GLY A 115 2.36 -21.15 12.89
N GLU A 116 3.49 -20.75 13.44
CA GLU A 116 3.56 -19.71 14.46
C GLU A 116 3.65 -18.30 13.85
N ILE A 117 3.07 -17.33 14.55
CA ILE A 117 3.09 -15.91 14.21
C ILE A 117 3.76 -15.15 15.35
N ASP A 118 4.58 -14.16 15.01
CA ASP A 118 5.17 -13.27 16.01
C ASP A 118 4.11 -12.36 16.61
N ARG A 119 3.63 -12.68 17.82
CA ARG A 119 2.62 -11.85 18.48
C ARG A 119 3.15 -10.46 18.79
N GLN A 120 4.42 -10.32 19.17
CA GLN A 120 4.94 -9.02 19.57
C GLN A 120 4.98 -8.08 18.36
N SER A 121 5.58 -8.52 17.25
CA SER A 121 5.65 -7.72 16.02
C SER A 121 4.25 -7.45 15.44
N SER A 122 3.39 -8.47 15.39
CA SER A 122 2.06 -8.37 14.80
C SER A 122 1.16 -7.38 15.52
N PHE A 123 1.12 -7.44 16.86
CA PHE A 123 0.28 -6.53 17.65
C PHE A 123 0.83 -5.11 17.69
N LEU A 124 2.15 -4.93 17.56
CA LEU A 124 2.73 -3.60 17.40
C LEU A 124 2.28 -2.96 16.08
N ALA A 125 2.34 -3.70 14.97
CA ALA A 125 1.87 -3.23 13.66
C ALA A 125 0.35 -2.95 13.66
N LEU A 126 -0.46 -3.84 14.20
CA LEU A 126 -1.91 -3.61 14.35
C LEU A 126 -2.22 -2.42 15.26
N GLY A 127 -1.46 -2.25 16.35
CA GLY A 127 -1.57 -1.10 17.23
C GLY A 127 -1.24 0.23 16.52
N LEU A 128 -0.28 0.22 15.60
CA LEU A 128 0.03 1.39 14.77
C LEU A 128 -1.12 1.76 13.84
N VAL A 129 -1.71 0.78 13.16
CA VAL A 129 -2.89 1.02 12.32
C VAL A 129 -4.07 1.50 13.18
N ALA A 130 -4.26 0.96 14.39
CA ALA A 130 -5.27 1.45 15.33
C ALA A 130 -5.04 2.92 15.73
N VAL A 131 -3.80 3.29 16.08
CA VAL A 131 -3.43 4.68 16.39
C VAL A 131 -3.66 5.58 15.19
N ALA A 132 -3.30 5.14 13.98
CA ALA A 132 -3.59 5.86 12.74
C ALA A 132 -5.09 6.10 12.57
N THR A 133 -5.89 5.04 12.69
CA THR A 133 -7.35 5.10 12.59
C THR A 133 -7.93 6.12 13.59
N LEU A 134 -7.45 6.11 14.84
CA LEU A 134 -7.91 7.04 15.87
C LEU A 134 -7.51 8.49 15.59
N LEU A 135 -6.30 8.74 15.10
CA LEU A 135 -5.85 10.10 14.78
C LEU A 135 -6.50 10.64 13.51
N LEU A 136 -6.80 9.79 12.53
CA LEU A 136 -7.52 10.14 11.31
C LEU A 136 -8.98 10.54 11.57
N LEU A 137 -9.58 10.13 12.69
CA LEU A 137 -10.91 10.61 13.11
C LEU A 137 -10.95 12.12 13.35
N ILE A 138 -9.81 12.74 13.73
CA ILE A 138 -9.75 14.16 14.08
C ILE A 138 -10.17 15.06 12.88
N PRO A 139 -9.61 14.89 11.67
CA PRO A 139 -10.09 15.58 10.47
C PRO A 139 -11.32 14.92 9.83
N SER A 140 -11.54 13.61 10.03
CA SER A 140 -12.67 12.90 9.40
C SER A 140 -14.02 13.25 9.98
N ILE A 141 -14.18 13.28 11.32
CA ILE A 141 -15.48 13.55 11.97
C ILE A 141 -16.04 14.91 11.52
N PRO A 142 -15.28 16.03 11.55
CA PRO A 142 -15.80 17.30 11.07
C PRO A 142 -16.02 17.33 9.56
N GLY A 143 -15.37 16.44 8.80
CA GLY A 143 -15.57 16.26 7.36
C GLY A 143 -16.76 15.39 6.98
N TRP A 144 -17.45 14.79 7.95
CA TRP A 144 -18.76 14.14 7.72
C TRP A 144 -19.89 15.16 7.62
N GLU A 145 -19.68 16.36 8.16
CA GLU A 145 -20.62 17.48 8.10
C GLU A 145 -20.08 18.61 7.20
N GLY A 146 -20.78 18.85 6.09
CA GLY A 146 -20.45 19.89 5.12
C GLY A 146 -19.41 19.42 4.09
N ASP A 147 -18.65 20.37 3.54
CA ASP A 147 -17.64 20.11 2.52
C ASP A 147 -16.41 19.39 3.10
N PRO A 148 -16.10 18.15 2.66
CA PRO A 148 -14.95 17.38 3.12
C PRO A 148 -13.60 17.89 2.56
N GLU A 149 -13.61 18.74 1.54
CA GLU A 149 -12.41 19.26 0.87
C GLU A 149 -12.00 20.66 1.36
N ARG A 150 -12.77 21.25 2.27
CA ARG A 150 -12.49 22.59 2.78
C ARG A 150 -11.07 22.70 3.39
N ASP A 151 -10.40 23.81 3.08
CA ASP A 151 -9.01 24.12 3.50
C ASP A 151 -8.78 24.02 5.02
N SER A 152 -9.81 24.27 5.84
CA SER A 152 -9.69 24.09 7.30
C SER A 152 -9.44 22.64 7.72
N LEU A 153 -9.95 21.66 6.98
CA LEU A 153 -9.69 20.23 7.22
C LEU A 153 -8.31 19.82 6.73
N ALA A 154 -7.83 20.37 5.62
CA ALA A 154 -6.46 20.18 5.15
C ALA A 154 -5.44 20.72 6.18
N LYS A 155 -5.70 21.90 6.75
CA LYS A 155 -4.89 22.46 7.86
C LYS A 155 -4.94 21.61 9.12
N LEU A 156 -6.12 21.08 9.48
CA LEU A 156 -6.28 20.17 10.62
C LEU A 156 -5.57 18.82 10.40
N SER A 157 -5.37 18.42 9.14
CA SER A 157 -4.65 17.19 8.78
C SER A 157 -3.14 17.30 8.98
N ILE A 158 -2.56 18.51 9.03
CA ILE A 158 -1.12 18.73 9.25
C ILE A 158 -0.63 18.19 10.61
N PRO A 159 -1.17 18.63 11.77
CA PRO A 159 -0.69 18.14 13.06
C PRO A 159 -0.92 16.64 13.23
N VAL A 160 -2.00 16.10 12.66
CA VAL A 160 -2.27 14.66 12.61
C VAL A 160 -1.19 13.94 11.81
N SER A 161 -0.84 14.46 10.63
CA SER A 161 0.18 13.86 9.77
C SER A 161 1.56 13.87 10.41
N ILE A 162 1.92 14.98 11.06
CA ILE A 162 3.18 15.10 11.82
C ILE A 162 3.19 14.09 12.98
N ALA A 163 2.10 13.94 13.73
CA ALA A 163 2.02 12.99 14.84
C ALA A 163 2.19 11.53 14.37
N LEU A 164 1.59 11.16 13.23
CA LEU A 164 1.72 9.83 12.64
C LEU A 164 3.16 9.55 12.18
N LEU A 165 3.80 10.51 11.50
CA LEU A 165 5.18 10.38 11.08
C LEU A 165 6.15 10.29 12.27
N VAL A 166 5.91 11.05 13.33
CA VAL A 166 6.69 10.95 14.58
C VAL A 166 6.53 9.57 15.21
N ALA A 167 5.31 9.02 15.25
CA ALA A 167 5.07 7.66 15.74
C ALA A 167 5.81 6.61 14.90
N TYR A 168 5.76 6.74 13.57
CA TYR A 168 6.50 5.89 12.64
C TYR A 168 8.02 5.94 12.87
N LEU A 169 8.59 7.14 12.93
CA LEU A 169 10.03 7.33 13.14
C LEU A 169 10.48 6.82 14.51
N GLY A 170 9.72 7.09 15.57
CA GLY A 170 10.02 6.65 16.93
C GLY A 170 10.06 5.12 17.06
N LEU A 171 9.09 4.44 16.45
CA LEU A 171 9.00 2.97 16.50
C LEU A 171 10.00 2.29 15.58
N THR A 172 10.21 2.82 14.38
CA THR A 172 11.26 2.35 13.47
C THR A 172 12.64 2.48 14.12
N TRP A 173 12.90 3.63 14.77
CA TRP A 173 14.12 3.84 15.53
C TRP A 173 14.29 2.87 16.69
N TYR A 174 13.23 2.62 17.47
CA TYR A 174 13.23 1.64 18.55
C TYR A 174 13.54 0.23 18.04
N SER A 175 12.89 -0.17 16.93
CA SER A 175 13.10 -1.47 16.27
C SER A 175 14.55 -1.63 15.80
N LEU A 176 15.09 -0.62 15.10
CA LEU A 176 16.47 -0.60 14.63
C LEU A 176 17.48 -0.69 15.78
N ARG A 177 17.26 0.03 16.89
CA ARG A 177 18.13 -0.07 18.08
C ARG A 177 18.09 -1.45 18.72
N ARG A 178 16.91 -2.07 18.81
CA ARG A 178 16.73 -3.40 19.38
C ARG A 178 17.41 -4.48 18.53
N HIS A 179 17.34 -4.38 17.21
CA HIS A 179 18.05 -5.29 16.29
C HIS A 179 19.57 -5.06 16.24
N ARG A 180 20.03 -3.82 16.39
CA ARG A 180 21.48 -3.51 16.51
C ARG A 180 22.11 -4.10 17.77
N ALA A 181 21.31 -4.29 18.84
CA ALA A 181 21.75 -4.96 20.06
C ALA A 181 21.80 -6.50 19.95
N LEU A 182 21.27 -7.08 18.87
CA LEU A 182 21.13 -8.54 18.68
C LEU A 182 21.85 -9.09 17.44
N HIS A 183 22.45 -8.26 16.57
CA HIS A 183 23.21 -8.75 15.41
C HIS A 183 24.73 -8.70 15.58
N ILE A 184 25.27 -9.88 15.88
CA ILE A 184 26.51 -10.41 15.32
C ILE A 184 26.48 -10.17 13.80
N ALA A 185 27.52 -9.53 13.26
CA ALA A 185 27.70 -9.32 11.84
C ALA A 185 27.62 -10.67 11.10
N SER A 186 26.54 -10.86 10.35
CA SER A 186 26.48 -11.91 9.36
C SER A 186 27.27 -11.39 8.16
N ASP A 187 28.56 -11.76 8.07
CA ASP A 187 29.40 -11.68 6.85
C ASP A 187 28.86 -12.63 5.76
N ALA A 188 27.56 -12.54 5.47
CA ALA A 188 26.98 -13.19 4.31
C ALA A 188 27.34 -12.31 3.10
N GLU A 189 28.06 -12.88 2.13
CA GLU A 189 28.23 -12.27 0.81
C GLU A 189 26.89 -11.72 0.33
N ILE A 190 26.80 -10.40 0.07
CA ILE A 190 25.64 -9.79 -0.57
C ILE A 190 25.55 -10.35 -1.99
N LYS A 191 24.88 -11.49 -2.15
CA LYS A 191 24.56 -12.09 -3.46
C LYS A 191 23.36 -11.35 -4.04
N GLY A 192 23.57 -10.08 -4.39
CA GLY A 192 22.54 -9.17 -4.86
C GLY A 192 23.01 -8.28 -6.01
N TRP A 193 22.12 -7.41 -6.48
CA TRP A 193 22.46 -6.38 -7.47
C TRP A 193 23.48 -5.40 -6.90
N SER A 194 24.44 -4.93 -7.70
CA SER A 194 25.30 -3.83 -7.27
C SER A 194 24.46 -2.59 -6.94
N LEU A 195 24.85 -1.81 -5.93
CA LEU A 195 24.12 -0.58 -5.55
C LEU A 195 23.82 0.33 -6.75
N ARG A 196 24.79 0.52 -7.66
CA ARG A 196 24.59 1.34 -8.86
C ARG A 196 23.51 0.78 -9.78
N PHE A 197 23.49 -0.54 -9.97
CA PHE A 197 22.48 -1.20 -10.78
C PHE A 197 21.10 -1.13 -10.12
N ALA A 198 21.02 -1.35 -8.80
CA ALA A 198 19.79 -1.23 -8.04
C ALA A 198 19.20 0.18 -8.14
N LEU A 199 20.00 1.23 -7.93
CA LEU A 199 19.55 2.62 -8.05
C LEU A 199 19.15 3.00 -9.48
N LEU A 200 19.86 2.49 -10.49
CA LEU A 200 19.50 2.73 -11.90
C LEU A 200 18.15 2.12 -12.24
N ILE A 201 17.95 0.85 -11.86
CA ILE A 201 16.68 0.14 -12.11
C ILE A 201 15.55 0.78 -11.32
N LEU A 202 15.79 1.15 -10.06
CA LEU A 202 14.84 1.87 -9.23
C LEU A 202 14.40 3.17 -9.92
N GLY A 203 15.34 4.03 -10.32
CA GLY A 203 15.03 5.29 -10.99
C GLY A 203 14.26 5.10 -12.31
N LEU A 204 14.68 4.14 -13.15
CA LEU A 204 13.98 3.86 -14.41
C LEU A 204 12.56 3.33 -14.16
N ALA A 205 12.40 2.39 -13.23
CA ALA A 205 11.10 1.82 -12.89
C ALA A 205 10.18 2.89 -12.32
N THR A 206 10.67 3.77 -11.44
CA THR A 206 9.91 4.91 -10.91
C THR A 206 9.40 5.83 -12.00
N VAL A 207 10.23 6.20 -12.99
CA VAL A 207 9.81 7.06 -14.11
C VAL A 207 8.74 6.36 -14.95
N VAL A 208 8.93 5.09 -15.30
CA VAL A 208 7.94 4.34 -16.09
C VAL A 208 6.64 4.17 -15.30
N THR A 209 6.70 3.91 -13.99
CA THR A 209 5.54 3.88 -13.11
C THR A 209 4.78 5.20 -13.11
N ALA A 210 5.47 6.34 -13.07
CA ALA A 210 4.81 7.64 -13.15
C ALA A 210 4.05 7.84 -14.46
N LEU A 211 4.66 7.48 -15.60
CA LEU A 211 4.00 7.57 -16.91
C LEU A 211 2.77 6.65 -17.00
N VAL A 212 2.87 5.42 -16.50
CA VAL A 212 1.74 4.47 -16.52
C VAL A 212 0.66 4.88 -15.52
N ALA A 213 1.03 5.40 -14.35
CA ALA A 213 0.11 5.89 -13.34
C ALA A 213 -0.66 7.13 -13.83
N GLU A 214 -0.04 7.99 -14.63
CA GLU A 214 -0.72 9.12 -15.27
C GLU A 214 -1.84 8.64 -16.21
N ILE A 215 -1.55 7.63 -17.04
CA ILE A 215 -2.56 6.98 -17.90
C ILE A 215 -3.69 6.36 -17.05
N LEU A 216 -3.34 5.65 -15.97
CA LEU A 216 -4.32 5.04 -15.07
C LEU A 216 -5.26 6.10 -14.46
N VAL A 217 -4.70 7.17 -13.90
CA VAL A 217 -5.44 8.23 -13.22
C VAL A 217 -6.33 8.99 -14.20
N ALA A 218 -5.82 9.30 -15.39
CA ALA A 218 -6.60 9.98 -16.43
C ALA A 218 -7.80 9.16 -16.92
N ALA A 219 -7.66 7.82 -16.98
CA ALA A 219 -8.71 6.93 -17.47
C ALA A 219 -9.68 6.43 -16.39
N LEU A 220 -9.47 6.80 -15.12
CA LEU A 220 -10.18 6.23 -13.97
C LEU A 220 -11.67 6.54 -14.01
N ASP A 221 -12.04 7.81 -14.22
CA ASP A 221 -13.42 8.28 -14.25
C ASP A 221 -14.23 7.57 -15.34
N THR A 222 -13.76 7.63 -16.59
CA THR A 222 -14.39 6.94 -17.72
C THR A 222 -14.49 5.42 -17.51
N PHE A 223 -13.48 4.79 -16.90
CA PHE A 223 -13.55 3.37 -16.56
C PHE A 223 -14.66 3.09 -15.53
N ALA A 224 -14.76 3.91 -14.49
CA ALA A 224 -15.77 3.80 -13.45
C ALA A 224 -17.18 3.91 -14.07
N GLU A 225 -17.42 4.95 -14.87
CA GLU A 225 -18.69 5.17 -15.55
C GLU A 225 -19.09 4.01 -16.47
N GLN A 226 -18.17 3.53 -17.32
CA GLN A 226 -18.48 2.49 -18.31
C GLN A 226 -18.78 1.12 -17.68
N VAL A 227 -18.18 0.82 -16.53
CA VAL A 227 -18.40 -0.43 -15.81
C VAL A 227 -19.54 -0.31 -14.79
N GLY A 228 -20.08 0.91 -14.59
CA GLY A 228 -21.13 1.18 -13.61
C GLY A 228 -20.64 1.06 -12.17
N LEU A 229 -19.39 1.42 -11.94
CA LEU A 229 -18.75 1.47 -10.62
C LEU A 229 -18.52 2.92 -10.21
N THR A 230 -18.38 3.15 -8.92
CA THR A 230 -18.05 4.46 -8.37
C THR A 230 -16.55 4.68 -8.37
N GLU A 231 -16.09 5.93 -8.54
CA GLU A 231 -14.66 6.25 -8.49
C GLU A 231 -14.04 5.79 -7.17
N PHE A 232 -14.78 6.00 -6.07
CA PHE A 232 -14.40 5.54 -4.75
C PHE A 232 -14.19 4.01 -4.70
N PHE A 233 -15.09 3.21 -5.29
CA PHE A 233 -14.94 1.76 -5.30
C PHE A 233 -13.76 1.30 -6.17
N VAL A 234 -13.60 1.90 -7.35
CA VAL A 234 -12.47 1.62 -8.24
C VAL A 234 -11.16 1.90 -7.52
N ALA A 235 -11.06 3.04 -6.83
CA ALA A 235 -9.88 3.41 -6.06
C ALA A 235 -9.62 2.47 -4.87
N ALA A 236 -10.63 2.30 -4.01
CA ALA A 236 -10.49 1.58 -2.73
C ALA A 236 -10.36 0.06 -2.88
N VAL A 237 -10.81 -0.51 -3.99
CA VAL A 237 -10.73 -1.95 -4.24
C VAL A 237 -9.76 -2.24 -5.39
N ILE A 238 -10.01 -1.73 -6.59
CA ILE A 238 -9.26 -2.13 -7.78
C ILE A 238 -7.84 -1.56 -7.74
N VAL A 239 -7.69 -0.24 -7.61
CA VAL A 239 -6.37 0.42 -7.58
C VAL A 239 -5.57 -0.03 -6.36
N ALA A 240 -6.21 -0.12 -5.19
CA ALA A 240 -5.59 -0.65 -3.97
C ALA A 240 -5.07 -2.10 -4.13
N ILE A 241 -5.82 -2.97 -4.82
CA ILE A 241 -5.36 -4.33 -5.12
C ILE A 241 -4.15 -4.30 -6.06
N VAL A 242 -4.16 -3.45 -7.09
CA VAL A 242 -3.06 -3.36 -8.07
C VAL A 242 -1.75 -3.02 -7.37
N GLY A 243 -1.75 -2.00 -6.49
CA GLY A 243 -0.58 -1.64 -5.69
C GLY A 243 -0.15 -2.77 -4.75
N ASN A 244 -1.06 -3.25 -3.91
CA ASN A 244 -0.76 -4.28 -2.92
C ASN A 244 -0.32 -5.62 -3.52
N ALA A 245 -0.94 -6.07 -4.62
CA ALA A 245 -0.63 -7.35 -5.25
C ALA A 245 0.80 -7.38 -5.80
N ALA A 246 1.28 -6.23 -6.25
CA ALA A 246 2.61 -6.05 -6.79
C ALA A 246 3.70 -6.07 -5.72
N GLU A 247 3.53 -5.24 -4.69
CA GLU A 247 4.52 -5.06 -3.64
C GLU A 247 4.47 -6.23 -2.63
N HIS A 248 3.27 -6.67 -2.26
CA HIS A 248 3.06 -7.61 -1.16
C HIS A 248 2.56 -9.00 -1.59
N GLY A 249 2.30 -9.23 -2.88
CA GLY A 249 2.03 -10.59 -3.40
C GLY A 249 3.15 -11.58 -3.11
N GLY A 250 4.38 -11.08 -2.96
CA GLY A 250 5.53 -11.86 -2.48
C GLY A 250 5.31 -12.51 -1.11
N ALA A 251 4.56 -11.88 -0.20
CA ALA A 251 4.24 -12.45 1.11
C ALA A 251 3.46 -13.76 0.99
N VAL A 252 2.52 -13.83 0.05
CA VAL A 252 1.75 -15.06 -0.22
C VAL A 252 2.65 -16.18 -0.75
N VAL A 253 3.60 -15.84 -1.62
CA VAL A 253 4.60 -16.79 -2.13
C VAL A 253 5.54 -17.28 -1.01
N VAL A 254 5.96 -16.38 -0.13
CA VAL A 254 6.78 -16.70 1.05
C VAL A 254 6.02 -17.60 2.01
N ALA A 255 4.73 -17.33 2.24
CA ALA A 255 3.84 -18.16 3.04
C ALA A 255 3.72 -19.57 2.45
N ALA A 256 3.48 -19.70 1.14
CA ALA A 256 3.37 -20.98 0.44
C ALA A 256 4.65 -21.84 0.53
N ARG A 257 5.80 -21.21 0.81
CA ARG A 257 7.08 -21.90 1.09
C ARG A 257 7.27 -22.28 2.57
N GLY A 258 6.22 -22.20 3.37
CA GLY A 258 6.23 -22.54 4.81
C GLY A 258 6.76 -21.44 5.73
N LYS A 259 7.07 -20.24 5.22
CA LYS A 259 7.60 -19.12 6.01
C LYS A 259 6.47 -18.19 6.48
N ILE A 260 5.46 -18.74 7.15
CA ILE A 260 4.24 -17.99 7.52
C ILE A 260 4.51 -16.85 8.50
N LYS A 261 5.46 -17.01 9.43
CA LYS A 261 5.88 -15.96 10.36
C LYS A 261 6.33 -14.70 9.62
N LEU A 262 7.22 -14.87 8.64
CA LEU A 262 7.75 -13.79 7.80
C LEU A 262 6.65 -13.18 6.92
N ALA A 263 5.82 -14.00 6.29
CA ALA A 263 4.74 -13.51 5.46
C ALA A 263 3.72 -12.64 6.23
N ALA A 264 3.38 -13.05 7.46
CA ALA A 264 2.51 -12.25 8.33
C ALA A 264 3.18 -10.93 8.76
N GLU A 265 4.48 -10.94 9.08
CA GLU A 265 5.23 -9.72 9.37
C GLU A 265 5.26 -8.77 8.18
N ILE A 266 5.49 -9.25 6.95
CA ILE A 266 5.47 -8.43 5.73
C ILE A 266 4.11 -7.75 5.55
N ALA A 267 3.02 -8.53 5.59
CA ALA A 267 1.67 -7.99 5.37
C ALA A 267 1.26 -6.96 6.44
N LEU A 268 1.51 -7.26 7.73
CA LEU A 268 1.13 -6.36 8.82
C LEU A 268 2.02 -5.11 8.89
N ALA A 269 3.32 -5.25 8.66
CA ALA A 269 4.25 -4.12 8.63
C ALA A 269 3.91 -3.16 7.48
N SER A 270 3.55 -3.71 6.32
CA SER A 270 3.07 -2.93 5.19
C SER A 270 1.81 -2.10 5.51
N SER A 271 0.77 -2.74 6.07
CA SER A 271 -0.42 -2.02 6.53
C SER A 271 -0.08 -0.88 7.49
N ALA A 272 0.84 -1.12 8.42
CA ALA A 272 1.30 -0.09 9.35
C ALA A 272 2.04 1.03 8.61
N GLN A 273 2.95 0.71 7.69
CA GLN A 273 3.69 1.70 6.90
C GLN A 273 2.76 2.59 6.09
N VAL A 274 1.77 2.01 5.40
CA VAL A 274 0.78 2.80 4.66
C VAL A 274 0.04 3.75 5.61
N ALA A 275 -0.41 3.24 6.75
CA ALA A 275 -1.21 4.00 7.71
C ALA A 275 -0.46 5.13 8.42
N VAL A 276 0.79 4.90 8.86
CA VAL A 276 1.56 5.86 9.68
C VAL A 276 2.66 6.60 8.93
N PHE A 277 2.97 6.21 7.70
CA PHE A 277 3.94 6.88 6.85
C PHE A 277 3.34 7.36 5.53
N LEU A 278 2.73 6.48 4.72
CA LEU A 278 2.29 6.87 3.37
C LEU A 278 1.15 7.91 3.41
N ILE A 279 0.06 7.64 4.14
CA ILE A 279 -1.07 8.57 4.30
C ILE A 279 -0.59 9.96 4.74
N PRO A 280 0.16 10.12 5.85
CA PRO A 280 0.59 11.43 6.28
C PRO A 280 1.66 12.05 5.36
N ALA A 281 2.49 11.27 4.67
CA ALA A 281 3.43 11.79 3.68
C ALA A 281 2.70 12.38 2.48
N VAL A 282 1.69 11.67 1.93
CA VAL A 282 0.85 12.17 0.83
C VAL A 282 0.18 13.47 1.24
N ALA A 283 -0.44 13.54 2.42
CA ALA A 283 -1.12 14.75 2.90
C ALA A 283 -0.18 15.96 3.01
N LEU A 284 1.06 15.76 3.48
CA LEU A 284 2.03 16.85 3.60
C LEU A 284 2.63 17.26 2.26
N ILE A 285 2.90 16.30 1.36
CA ILE A 285 3.44 16.58 0.02
C ILE A 285 2.37 17.26 -0.84
N ALA A 286 1.10 16.90 -0.68
CA ALA A 286 -0.03 17.49 -1.40
C ALA A 286 -0.12 19.01 -1.22
N TRP A 287 0.39 19.58 -0.11
CA TRP A 287 0.48 21.05 0.06
C TRP A 287 1.33 21.76 -1.00
N LEU A 288 2.19 21.03 -1.73
CA LEU A 288 2.97 21.56 -2.85
C LEU A 288 2.19 21.55 -4.19
N ILE A 289 1.03 20.89 -4.22
CA ILE A 289 0.19 20.67 -5.40
C ILE A 289 -1.19 21.29 -5.16
N ASP A 290 -2.03 20.60 -4.39
CA ASP A 290 -3.34 21.02 -3.92
C ASP A 290 -3.61 20.39 -2.53
N PRO A 291 -3.91 21.18 -1.47
CA PRO A 291 -4.01 20.64 -0.11
C PRO A 291 -5.03 19.51 0.06
N LEU A 292 -4.53 18.32 0.41
CA LEU A 292 -5.38 17.15 0.68
C LEU A 292 -5.89 17.16 2.13
N ALA A 293 -7.20 17.25 2.29
CA ALA A 293 -7.87 16.95 3.56
C ALA A 293 -7.95 15.43 3.81
N LEU A 294 -7.46 14.99 4.97
CA LEU A 294 -7.60 13.60 5.45
C LEU A 294 -9.01 13.33 6.02
N ALA A 295 -10.04 13.81 5.33
CA ALA A 295 -11.45 13.71 5.70
C ALA A 295 -12.08 12.42 5.16
N PHE A 296 -11.67 11.28 5.74
CA PHE A 296 -12.14 9.96 5.32
C PHE A 296 -13.64 9.75 5.61
N ARG A 297 -14.27 8.90 4.82
CA ARG A 297 -15.68 8.48 5.00
C ARG A 297 -15.86 7.70 6.30
N GLU A 298 -17.09 7.75 6.82
CA GLU A 298 -17.50 6.89 7.93
C GLU A 298 -17.20 5.42 7.62
N VAL A 299 -17.57 4.97 6.41
CA VAL A 299 -17.33 3.58 5.98
C VAL A 299 -15.84 3.24 5.96
N GLU A 300 -14.97 4.16 5.52
CA GLU A 300 -13.53 3.94 5.48
C GLU A 300 -12.95 3.77 6.88
N ILE A 301 -13.28 4.68 7.80
CA ILE A 301 -12.76 4.62 9.18
C ILE A 301 -13.32 3.43 9.95
N ILE A 302 -14.62 3.15 9.82
CA ILE A 302 -15.28 2.02 10.50
C ILE A 302 -14.69 0.69 9.99
N THR A 303 -14.58 0.52 8.67
CA THR A 303 -14.03 -0.72 8.09
C THR A 303 -12.56 -0.90 8.38
N LEU A 304 -11.76 0.18 8.41
CA LEU A 304 -10.36 0.15 8.84
C LEU A 304 -10.23 -0.32 10.29
N GLY A 305 -11.00 0.26 11.21
CA GLY A 305 -11.02 -0.13 12.62
C GLY A 305 -11.48 -1.58 12.85
N LEU A 306 -12.54 -2.00 12.15
CA LEU A 306 -13.02 -3.39 12.19
C LEU A 306 -11.98 -4.37 11.61
N SER A 307 -11.29 -3.99 10.53
CA SER A 307 -10.23 -4.81 9.94
C SER A 307 -9.09 -5.06 10.93
N VAL A 308 -8.67 -4.02 11.67
CA VAL A 308 -7.69 -4.15 12.75
C VAL A 308 -8.21 -5.05 13.87
N ALA A 309 -9.45 -4.84 14.33
CA ALA A 309 -10.04 -5.61 15.44
C ALA A 309 -10.17 -7.10 15.11
N VAL A 310 -10.71 -7.43 13.93
CA VAL A 310 -10.85 -8.83 13.46
C VAL A 310 -9.48 -9.48 13.32
N THR A 311 -8.51 -8.79 12.69
CA THR A 311 -7.16 -9.33 12.52
C THR A 311 -6.48 -9.59 13.86
N ALA A 312 -6.58 -8.66 14.80
CA ALA A 312 -6.06 -8.83 16.16
C ALA A 312 -6.69 -10.03 16.88
N ALA A 313 -8.02 -10.20 16.78
CA ALA A 313 -8.73 -11.31 17.39
C ALA A 313 -8.29 -12.66 16.80
N LEU A 314 -8.15 -12.76 15.47
CA LEU A 314 -7.73 -13.99 14.81
C LEU A 314 -6.26 -14.35 15.09
N LEU A 315 -5.40 -13.37 15.32
CA LEU A 315 -3.98 -13.57 15.62
C LEU A 315 -3.66 -13.66 17.12
N ALA A 316 -4.66 -13.54 17.99
CA ALA A 316 -4.48 -13.45 19.45
C ALA A 316 -3.76 -14.65 20.08
N ASP A 317 -3.95 -15.86 19.53
CA ASP A 317 -3.32 -17.09 19.97
C ASP A 317 -1.91 -17.31 19.38
N GLY A 318 -1.43 -16.42 18.50
CA GLY A 318 -0.13 -16.52 17.83
C GLY A 318 -0.02 -17.66 16.82
N ARG A 319 -1.15 -18.22 16.34
CA ARG A 319 -1.15 -19.35 15.40
C ARG A 319 -1.87 -19.01 14.10
N SER A 320 -1.26 -19.37 12.98
CA SER A 320 -1.90 -19.33 11.66
C SER A 320 -2.75 -20.57 11.42
N SER A 321 -3.81 -20.42 10.62
CA SER A 321 -4.55 -21.54 10.05
C SER A 321 -5.24 -21.11 8.76
N ARG A 322 -5.51 -22.07 7.87
CA ARG A 322 -6.25 -21.80 6.63
C ARG A 322 -7.62 -21.20 6.88
N LEU A 323 -8.31 -21.66 7.93
CA LEU A 323 -9.64 -21.14 8.30
C LEU A 323 -9.59 -19.67 8.69
N LYS A 324 -8.58 -19.25 9.47
CA LYS A 324 -8.41 -17.83 9.80
C LYS A 324 -8.17 -16.99 8.54
N GLY A 325 -7.40 -17.52 7.59
CA GLY A 325 -7.21 -16.88 6.30
C GLY A 325 -8.50 -16.73 5.49
N VAL A 326 -9.32 -17.78 5.43
CA VAL A 326 -10.65 -17.73 4.80
C VAL A 326 -11.53 -16.67 5.46
N VAL A 327 -11.55 -16.59 6.80
CA VAL A 327 -12.31 -15.56 7.52
C VAL A 327 -11.84 -14.15 7.12
N LEU A 328 -10.52 -13.89 7.08
CA LEU A 328 -10.00 -12.59 6.67
C LEU A 328 -10.42 -12.22 5.24
N VAL A 329 -10.34 -13.15 4.29
CA VAL A 329 -10.79 -12.91 2.91
C VAL A 329 -12.29 -12.66 2.84
N LEU A 330 -13.11 -13.38 3.61
CA LEU A 330 -14.56 -13.14 3.67
C LEU A 330 -14.88 -11.76 4.25
N VAL A 331 -14.14 -11.31 5.27
CA VAL A 331 -14.29 -9.95 5.80
C VAL A 331 -13.89 -8.91 4.74
N TYR A 332 -12.82 -9.15 3.97
CA TYR A 332 -12.44 -8.27 2.86
C TYR A 332 -13.55 -8.16 1.81
N VAL A 333 -14.15 -9.29 1.41
CA VAL A 333 -15.29 -9.29 0.48
C VAL A 333 -16.46 -8.50 1.06
N GLY A 334 -16.76 -8.65 2.35
CA GLY A 334 -17.77 -7.85 3.02
C GLY A 334 -17.48 -6.35 2.96
N VAL A 335 -16.24 -5.93 3.21
CA VAL A 335 -15.80 -4.53 3.10
C VAL A 335 -15.92 -4.02 1.67
N ALA A 336 -15.47 -4.80 0.67
CA ALA A 336 -15.60 -4.43 -0.73
C ALA A 336 -17.07 -4.26 -1.15
N VAL A 337 -17.97 -5.14 -0.68
CA VAL A 337 -19.41 -4.98 -0.89
C VAL A 337 -19.93 -3.70 -0.22
N SER A 338 -19.47 -3.37 1.00
CA SER A 338 -19.85 -2.11 1.64
C SER A 338 -19.38 -0.89 0.83
N PHE A 339 -18.16 -0.90 0.29
CA PHE A 339 -17.66 0.19 -0.56
C PHE A 339 -18.43 0.31 -1.87
N PHE A 340 -18.83 -0.82 -2.46
CA PHE A 340 -19.68 -0.85 -3.66
C PHE A 340 -21.06 -0.20 -3.41
N LEU A 341 -21.66 -0.46 -2.24
CA LEU A 341 -23.00 0.03 -1.91
C LEU A 341 -23.05 1.49 -1.46
N VAL A 342 -21.94 2.05 -0.96
CA VAL A 342 -21.91 3.42 -0.42
C VAL A 342 -21.96 4.49 -1.53
N GLY A 343 -21.44 4.21 -2.72
CA GLY A 343 -21.42 5.17 -3.82
C GLY A 343 -20.37 6.30 -3.69
N ASP A 344 -20.32 7.21 -4.67
CA ASP A 344 -19.52 8.43 -4.62
C ASP A 344 -20.18 9.50 -3.73
N ARG A 345 -19.43 10.54 -3.34
CA ARG A 345 -19.85 11.59 -2.40
C ARG A 345 -20.33 12.81 -3.15
#